data_AF-A0A2V8FC86-F1
#
_entry.id   AF-A0A2V8FC86-F1
#
_cell.length_a   1.000
_cell.length_b   1.000
_cell.length_c   1.000
_cell.angle_alpha   90.00
_cell.angle_beta   90.00
_cell.angle_gamma   90.00
#
_symmetry.space_group_name_H-M   'P 1'
#
loop_
_entity.id
_entity.type
_entity.pdbx_description
1 polymer ?
#
loop_
_entity_poly.entity_id
_entity_poly.type
_entity_poly.pdbx_seq_one_letter_code
_entity_poly.pdbx_strand_id
1 'polypeptide(L)' 'AALASAGLSATDIANLTGFPDLIVPAGFTGDSLPVGLSFFGRAFSEPKLLSLGYSFEQATHARRVPIHAPALLGEGISVP' A
#
# COMPACT_ATOMS: atom_id res chain seq x y z
N ALA A 1 7.23 7.94 20.20
CA ALA A 1 5.82 8.37 20.32
C ALA A 1 5.50 9.26 19.12
N ALA A 2 5.13 8.65 18.00
CA ALA A 2 4.69 9.42 16.84
C ALA A 2 3.31 9.97 17.16
N LEU A 3 3.18 11.30 17.16
CA LEU A 3 1.91 11.98 17.21
C LEU A 3 1.12 11.58 15.96
N ALA A 4 0.31 10.52 16.09
CA ALA A 4 -0.86 10.37 15.25
C ALA A 4 -1.77 11.53 15.63
N SER A 5 -1.72 12.61 14.87
CA SER A 5 -2.83 13.56 14.81
C SER A 5 -4.11 12.72 14.71
N ALA A 6 -5.01 12.89 15.67
CA ALA A 6 -6.32 12.26 15.67
C ALA A 6 -7.16 12.82 14.50
N GLY A 7 -6.78 12.46 13.28
CA GLY A 7 -7.55 12.59 12.07
C GLY A 7 -7.86 11.17 11.63
N LEU A 8 -9.14 10.88 11.40
CA LEU A 8 -9.57 9.59 10.87
C LEU A 8 -8.83 9.32 9.56
N SER A 9 -8.07 8.23 9.51
CA SER A 9 -7.47 7.74 8.27
C SER A 9 -8.55 7.06 7.41
N ALA A 10 -8.28 6.91 6.11
CA ALA A 10 -9.17 6.15 5.21
C ALA A 10 -9.45 4.73 5.73
N THR A 11 -8.45 4.12 6.38
CA THR A 11 -8.54 2.79 6.99
C THR A 11 -9.46 2.77 8.21
N ASP A 12 -9.47 3.83 9.04
CA ASP A 12 -10.42 3.94 10.14
C ASP A 12 -11.86 4.00 9.63
N ILE A 13 -12.09 4.77 8.55
CA ILE A 13 -13.40 4.87 7.90
C ILE A 13 -13.79 3.53 7.27
N ALA A 14 -12.87 2.85 6.58
CA ALA A 14 -13.09 1.53 5.98
C ALA A 14 -13.50 0.49 7.03
N ASN A 15 -12.77 0.42 8.14
CA ASN A 15 -13.05 -0.50 9.23
C ASN A 15 -14.43 -0.25 9.87
N LEU A 16 -14.81 1.02 10.07
CA LEU A 16 -16.08 1.39 10.67
C LEU A 16 -17.28 1.16 9.74
N THR A 17 -17.09 1.35 8.43
CA THR A 17 -18.17 1.30 7.43
C THR A 17 -18.29 -0.04 6.72
N GLY A 18 -17.24 -0.88 6.75
CA GLY A 18 -17.14 -2.10 5.95
C GLY A 18 -16.88 -1.84 4.46
N PHE A 19 -16.51 -0.61 4.08
CA PHE A 19 -16.17 -0.28 2.69
C PHE A 19 -14.72 -0.68 2.38
N PRO A 20 -14.41 -1.03 1.13
CA PRO A 20 -13.08 -1.49 0.77
C PRO A 20 -12.08 -0.33 0.70
N ASP A 21 -10.88 -0.58 1.22
CA ASP A 21 -9.70 0.29 1.15
C ASP A 21 -8.51 -0.53 0.62
N LEU A 22 -7.82 -0.02 -0.40
CA LEU A 22 -6.63 -0.64 -0.99
C LEU A 22 -5.43 0.29 -0.83
N ILE A 23 -4.42 -0.17 -0.11
CA ILE A 23 -3.19 0.60 0.15
C ILE A 23 -2.05 0.03 -0.70
N VAL A 24 -1.38 0.89 -1.48
CA VAL A 24 -0.24 0.53 -2.33
C VAL A 24 1.00 1.37 -2.01
N PRO A 25 2.23 0.86 -2.25
CA PRO A 25 3.46 1.64 -2.08
C PRO A 25 3.47 2.84 -3.04
N ALA A 26 3.66 4.05 -2.52
CA ALA A 26 3.66 5.30 -3.30
C ALA A 26 5.03 6.00 -3.32
N GLY A 27 6.06 5.36 -2.79
CA GLY A 27 7.43 5.83 -2.82
C GLY A 27 7.97 6.12 -1.44
N PHE A 28 8.89 7.07 -1.36
CA PHE A 28 9.63 7.41 -0.15
C PHE A 28 9.72 8.93 0.02
N THR A 29 9.73 9.39 1.26
CA THR A 29 10.03 10.79 1.58
C THR A 29 11.51 11.09 1.31
N GLY A 30 11.90 12.38 1.39
CA GLY A 30 13.32 12.78 1.30
C GLY A 30 14.21 12.10 2.34
N ASP A 31 13.65 11.75 3.50
CA ASP A 31 14.34 11.06 4.60
C ASP A 31 14.27 9.52 4.49
N SER A 32 13.93 8.99 3.30
CA SER A 32 13.83 7.55 3.03
C SER A 32 12.79 6.79 3.85
N LEU A 33 11.74 7.46 4.31
CA LEU A 33 10.59 6.80 4.95
C LEU A 33 9.57 6.36 3.89
N PRO A 34 9.06 5.11 3.93
CA PRO A 34 8.08 4.63 2.96
C PRO A 34 6.75 5.37 3.10
N VAL A 35 6.13 5.68 1.97
CA VAL A 35 4.82 6.32 1.88
C VAL A 35 3.85 5.35 1.19
N GLY A 36 2.65 5.22 1.75
CA GLY A 36 1.54 4.49 1.14
C GLY A 36 0.48 5.42 0.57
N LEU A 37 -0.21 4.98 -0.47
CA LEU A 37 -1.41 5.62 -1.03
C LEU A 37 -2.61 4.72 -0.81
N SER A 38 -3.69 5.26 -0.24
CA SER A 38 -4.96 4.56 -0.01
C SER A 38 -5.97 4.92 -1.11
N PHE A 39 -6.56 3.89 -1.72
CA PHE A 39 -7.71 3.98 -2.60
C PHE A 39 -8.94 3.48 -1.84
N PHE A 40 -9.80 4.41 -1.44
CA PHE A 40 -11.06 4.11 -0.79
C PHE A 40 -12.19 3.93 -1.81
N GLY A 41 -12.95 2.85 -1.70
CA GLY A 41 -14.01 2.49 -2.63
C GLY A 41 -15.41 2.46 -2.01
N ARG A 42 -16.42 2.26 -2.86
CA ARG A 42 -17.78 1.97 -2.41
C ARG A 42 -17.90 0.49 -2.03
N ALA A 43 -18.90 0.12 -1.24
CA ALA A 43 -19.19 -1.28 -0.95
C ALA A 43 -19.21 -2.15 -2.23
N PHE A 44 -18.53 -3.30 -2.17
CA PHE A 44 -18.46 -4.30 -3.25
C PHE A 44 -17.81 -3.81 -4.56
N SER A 45 -16.92 -2.82 -4.50
CA SER A 45 -16.21 -2.26 -5.66
C SER A 45 -14.74 -2.69 -5.78
N GLU A 46 -14.35 -3.77 -5.10
CA GLU A 46 -13.00 -4.34 -5.07
C GLU A 46 -12.41 -4.59 -6.46
N PRO A 47 -13.14 -5.09 -7.48
CA PRO A 47 -12.57 -5.28 -8.81
C PRO A 47 -12.04 -3.98 -9.43
N LYS A 48 -12.73 -2.86 -9.18
CA LYS A 48 -12.30 -1.54 -9.65
C LYS A 48 -11.11 -1.04 -8.86
N LEU A 49 -11.12 -1.21 -7.52
CA LEU A 49 -9.99 -0.82 -6.68
C LEU A 49 -8.71 -1.58 -7.06
N LEU A 50 -8.80 -2.89 -7.25
CA LEU A 50 -7.67 -3.73 -7.67
C LEU A 50 -7.13 -3.30 -9.04
N SER A 51 -8.01 -2.97 -9.99
CA SER A 51 -7.59 -2.44 -11.30
C SER A 51 -6.85 -1.09 -11.17
N LEU A 52 -7.30 -0.20 -10.30
CA LEU A 52 -6.64 1.08 -10.03
C LEU A 52 -5.27 0.88 -9.35
N GLY A 53 -5.22 0.05 -8.31
CA GLY A 53 -3.98 -0.28 -7.60
C GLY A 53 -2.94 -0.91 -8.54
N TYR A 54 -3.35 -1.87 -9.36
CA TYR A 54 -2.48 -2.49 -10.36
C TYR A 54 -1.96 -1.46 -11.38
N SER A 55 -2.84 -0.61 -11.92
CA SER A 55 -2.43 0.42 -12.89
C SER A 55 -1.43 1.40 -12.27
N PHE A 56 -1.63 1.79 -11.02
CA PHE A 56 -0.71 2.65 -10.27
C PHE A 56 0.64 1.96 -10.01
N GLU A 57 0.63 0.70 -9.56
CA GLU A 57 1.84 -0.08 -9.31
C GLU A 57 2.67 -0.24 -10.58
N GLN A 58 2.04 -0.63 -11.69
CA GLN A 58 2.70 -0.78 -12.99
C GLN A 58 3.21 0.55 -13.57
N ALA A 59 2.54 1.66 -13.29
CA ALA A 59 3.00 2.98 -13.77
C ALA A 59 4.20 3.49 -12.97
N THR A 60 4.26 3.21 -11.66
CA THR A 60 5.23 3.86 -10.76
C THR A 60 6.40 2.97 -10.35
N HIS A 61 6.19 1.64 -10.28
CA HIS A 61 7.15 0.69 -9.70
C HIS A 61 7.75 1.19 -8.37
N ALA A 62 6.94 1.84 -7.53
CA ALA A 62 7.42 2.62 -6.39
C ALA A 62 7.98 1.75 -5.23
N ARG A 63 7.72 0.44 -5.25
CA ARG A 63 8.21 -0.51 -4.24
C ARG A 63 9.74 -0.66 -4.33
N ARG A 64 10.41 -0.66 -3.18
CA ARG A 64 11.85 -0.97 -3.05
C ARG A 64 12.05 -2.05 -2.00
N VAL A 65 13.07 -2.89 -2.20
CA VAL A 65 13.45 -3.93 -1.24
C VAL A 65 14.08 -3.28 0.00
N PRO A 66 13.69 -3.68 1.22
CA PRO A 66 14.28 -3.15 2.44
C PRO A 66 15.76 -3.54 2.60
N ILE A 67 16.61 -2.58 2.96
CA ILE A 67 18.05 -2.81 3.14
C ILE A 67 18.40 -3.71 4.34
N HIS A 68 17.53 -3.72 5.35
CA HIS A 68 17.75 -4.47 6.60
C HIS A 68 17.23 -5.91 6.54
N ALA A 69 16.58 -6.30 5.45
CA ALA A 69 16.07 -7.65 5.23
C ALA A 69 16.38 -8.11 3.80
N PRO A 70 17.65 -8.40 3.47
CA PRO A 70 18.04 -8.93 2.18
C PRO A 70 17.52 -10.36 1.98
N ALA A 71 17.40 -10.78 0.72
CA ALA A 71 17.04 -12.16 0.38
C ALA A 71 18.09 -13.15 0.92
N LEU A 72 17.62 -14.29 1.43
CA LEU A 72 18.51 -15.36 1.88
C LEU A 72 19.14 -16.09 0.69
N LEU A 73 20.33 -16.67 0.90
CA LEU A 73 21.01 -17.45 -0.14
C LEU A 73 20.14 -18.64 -0.55
N GLY A 74 19.79 -18.72 -1.83
CA GLY A 74 18.95 -19.77 -2.40
C GLY A 74 17.45 -19.49 -2.39
N GLU A 75 17.00 -18.34 -1.89
CA GLU A 75 15.59 -17.96 -1.88
C GLU A 75 15.21 -17.28 -3.21
N GLY A 76 14.61 -18.07 -4.11
CA GLY A 76 14.01 -17.58 -5.34
C GLY A 76 12.58 -18.11 -5.46
N ILE A 77 11.59 -17.25 -5.24
CA ILE A 77 10.18 -17.61 -5.39
C ILE A 77 9.84 -17.52 -6.88
N SER A 78 9.80 -18.66 -7.57
CA SER A 78 9.30 -18.72 -8.95
C SER A 78 7.79 -18.73 -8.91
N VAL A 79 7.17 -17.60 -9.27
CA VAL A 79 5.73 -17.55 -9.53
C VAL A 79 5.50 -18.13 -10.94
N PRO A 80 4.60 -19.11 -11.12
CA PRO A 80 4.31 -19.70 -12.44
C PRO A 80 3.70 -18.71 -13.43
#